data_AF-A0A937SX77-F1
#
_entry.id   AF-A0A937SX77-F1
#
_cell.length_a   1.000
_cell.length_b   1.000
_cell.length_c   1.000
_cell.angle_alpha   90.00
_cell.angle_beta   90.00
_cell.angle_gamma   90.00
#
_symmetry.space_group_name_H-M   'P 1'
#
loop_
_entity.id
_entity.type
_entity.pdbx_description
1 polymer ?
#
loop_
_entity_poly.entity_id
_entity_poly.type
_entity_poly.pdbx_seq_one_letter_code
_entity_poly.pdbx_strand_id
1 'polypeptide(L)'
;MAKKSNGTRNFYRFMMLIGVGVIGGLGYSFISAAPDFRISEYHKATTPAEDCMQCHIQGVEKIPIMPHRPMGNCVMCHTPIDRPF
;
A
#
# COMPACT_ATOMS: atom_id res chain seq x y z
N MET A 1 11.54 -32.81 -34.57
CA MET A 1 10.98 -31.68 -33.79
C MET A 1 10.14 -32.26 -32.66
N ALA A 2 10.58 -32.18 -31.40
CA ALA A 2 9.81 -32.72 -30.28
C ALA A 2 8.48 -31.95 -30.10
N LYS A 3 7.34 -32.65 -30.09
CA LYS A 3 6.01 -32.06 -29.90
C LYS A 3 5.93 -31.50 -28.47
N LYS A 4 5.99 -30.18 -28.32
CA LYS A 4 5.91 -29.50 -27.02
C LYS A 4 4.60 -29.90 -26.32
N SER A 5 4.70 -30.61 -25.20
CA SER A 5 3.54 -31.12 -24.45
C SER A 5 2.62 -29.97 -24.02
N ASN A 6 1.33 -30.07 -24.35
CA ASN A 6 0.31 -29.12 -23.88
C ASN A 6 0.25 -29.06 -22.34
N GLY A 7 0.60 -30.16 -21.66
CA GLY A 7 0.66 -30.23 -20.20
C GLY A 7 1.70 -29.28 -19.61
N THR A 8 2.90 -29.22 -20.18
CA THR A 8 3.95 -28.30 -19.75
C THR A 8 3.53 -26.84 -19.93
N ARG A 9 2.85 -26.52 -21.05
CA ARG A 9 2.35 -25.15 -21.29
C ARG A 9 1.24 -24.77 -20.31
N ASN A 10 0.31 -25.67 -20.02
CA ASN A 10 -0.76 -25.43 -19.06
C ASN A 10 -0.24 -25.30 -17.63
N PHE A 11 0.77 -26.09 -17.26
CA PHE A 11 1.46 -25.98 -15.97
C PHE A 11 2.06 -24.58 -15.77
N TYR A 12 2.83 -24.07 -16.73
CA TYR A 12 3.42 -22.72 -16.60
C TYR A 12 2.36 -21.61 -16.59
N ARG A 13 1.25 -21.76 -17.35
CA ARG A 13 0.12 -20.82 -17.26
C ARG A 13 -0.52 -20.82 -15.87
N PHE A 14 -0.70 -21.99 -15.28
CA PHE A 14 -1.26 -22.11 -13.94
C PHE A 14 -0.31 -21.51 -12.88
N MET A 15 0.99 -21.78 -12.98
CA MET A 15 2.01 -21.16 -12.13
C MET A 15 2.05 -19.63 -12.27
N MET A 16 1.89 -19.11 -13.50
CA MET A 16 1.78 -17.67 -13.73
C MET A 16 0.56 -17.08 -13.00
N LEU A 17 -0.60 -17.73 -13.07
CA LEU A 17 -1.81 -17.25 -12.38
C LEU A 17 -1.61 -17.22 -10.85
N ILE A 18 -0.98 -18.24 -10.29
CA ILE A 18 -0.60 -18.24 -8.87
C ILE A 18 0.36 -17.10 -8.58
N GLY A 19 1.40 -16.90 -9.40
CA GLY A 19 2.34 -15.80 -9.25
C GLY A 19 1.65 -14.43 -9.25
N VAL A 20 0.74 -14.19 -10.19
CA VAL A 20 -0.07 -12.96 -10.26
C VAL A 20 -0.94 -12.82 -9.01
N GLY A 21 -1.58 -13.89 -8.56
CA GLY A 21 -2.40 -13.89 -7.35
C GLY A 21 -1.60 -13.55 -6.09
N VAL A 22 -0.40 -14.14 -5.93
CA VAL A 22 0.49 -13.87 -4.79
C VAL A 22 0.99 -12.43 -4.83
N ILE A 23 1.49 -11.96 -5.97
CA ILE A 23 2.00 -10.58 -6.11
C ILE A 23 0.86 -9.58 -5.86
N GLY A 24 -0.31 -9.80 -6.46
CA GLY A 24 -1.48 -8.96 -6.26
C GLY A 24 -1.95 -8.95 -4.81
N GLY A 25 -1.98 -10.11 -4.16
CA GLY A 25 -2.34 -10.26 -2.75
C GLY A 25 -1.38 -9.53 -1.82
N LEU A 26 -0.07 -9.70 -2.01
CA LEU A 26 0.95 -9.01 -1.22
C LEU A 26 0.87 -7.49 -1.41
N GLY A 27 0.69 -7.02 -2.66
CA GLY A 27 0.51 -5.60 -2.96
C GLY A 27 -0.73 -5.01 -2.28
N TYR A 28 -1.86 -5.72 -2.34
CA TYR A 28 -3.10 -5.32 -1.66
C TYR A 28 -2.92 -5.25 -0.15
N SER A 29 -2.35 -6.30 0.46
CA SER A 29 -2.08 -6.34 1.90
C SER A 29 -1.20 -5.18 2.35
N PHE A 30 -0.16 -4.86 1.58
CA PHE A 30 0.72 -3.73 1.87
C PHE A 30 -0.02 -2.39 1.87
N ILE A 31 -0.85 -2.12 0.86
CA ILE A 31 -1.64 -0.87 0.77
C ILE A 31 -2.66 -0.80 1.91
N SER A 32 -3.34 -1.92 2.20
CA SER A 32 -4.37 -1.99 3.25
C SER A 32 -3.83 -1.89 4.69
N ALA A 33 -2.52 -2.03 4.87
CA ALA A 33 -1.88 -1.91 6.18
C ALA A 33 -1.66 -0.44 6.60
N ALA A 34 -1.79 0.50 5.67
CA ALA A 34 -1.67 1.92 5.98
C ALA A 34 -2.84 2.36 6.86
N PRO A 35 -2.58 3.01 8.02
CA PRO A 35 -3.64 3.51 8.88
C PRO A 35 -4.36 4.68 8.22
N ASP A 36 -5.68 4.65 8.28
CA ASP A 36 -6.50 5.79 7.90
C ASP A 36 -6.37 6.95 8.91
N PHE A 37 -6.65 8.16 8.46
CA PHE A 37 -6.60 9.35 9.32
C PHE A 37 -7.94 10.09 9.35
N ARG A 38 -8.20 10.81 10.45
CA ARG A 38 -9.39 11.65 10.60
C ARG A 38 -9.11 13.06 10.12
N ILE A 39 -10.06 13.65 9.39
CA ILE A 39 -9.94 15.05 8.97
C ILE A 39 -9.99 15.94 10.20
N SER A 40 -8.99 16.80 10.36
CA SER A 40 -8.90 17.77 11.47
C SER A 40 -8.10 18.99 11.06
N GLU A 41 -7.91 19.95 11.97
CA GLU A 41 -7.02 21.09 11.69
C GLU A 41 -5.57 20.65 11.41
N TYR A 42 -5.15 19.52 11.99
CA TYR A 42 -3.81 18.94 11.86
C TYR A 42 -3.67 17.94 10.71
N HIS A 43 -4.78 17.33 10.26
CA HIS A 43 -4.76 16.35 9.18
C HIS A 43 -5.76 16.74 8.08
N LYS A 44 -5.26 17.40 7.03
CA LYS A 44 -6.04 17.78 5.85
C LYS A 44 -5.67 16.91 4.67
N ALA A 45 -6.66 16.36 3.97
CA ALA A 45 -6.42 15.45 2.84
C ALA A 45 -5.75 16.11 1.63
N THR A 46 -5.76 17.45 1.55
CA THR A 46 -5.14 18.22 0.45
C THR A 46 -3.69 18.60 0.72
N THR A 47 -3.15 18.22 1.88
CA THR A 47 -1.80 18.59 2.31
C THR A 47 -0.75 17.81 1.50
N PRO A 48 0.33 18.46 1.03
CA PRO A 48 1.42 17.78 0.34
C PRO A 48 2.17 16.80 1.27
N ALA A 49 2.82 15.79 0.70
CA ALA A 49 3.49 14.75 1.47
C ALA A 49 4.60 15.32 2.39
N GLU A 50 5.29 16.37 1.94
CA GLU A 50 6.36 17.05 2.68
C GLU A 50 5.89 17.62 4.02
N ASP A 51 4.64 18.09 4.08
CA ASP A 51 4.02 18.62 5.28
C ASP A 51 3.65 17.51 6.26
N CYS A 52 3.16 16.36 5.76
CA CYS A 52 2.93 15.17 6.59
C CYS A 52 4.25 14.73 7.27
N MET A 53 5.34 14.80 6.52
CA MET A 53 6.66 14.38 7.00
C MET A 53 7.25 15.30 8.05
N GLN A 54 6.75 16.54 8.22
CA GLN A 54 7.20 17.39 9.32
C GLN A 54 6.99 16.72 10.67
N CYS A 55 5.97 15.88 10.83
CA CYS A 55 5.67 15.21 12.09
C CYS A 55 5.97 13.71 12.06
N HIS A 56 5.66 13.02 10.95
CA HIS A 56 5.69 11.55 10.87
C HIS A 56 7.10 10.92 10.77
N ILE A 57 8.16 11.74 10.75
CA ILE A 57 9.57 11.29 10.84
C ILE A 57 10.23 11.63 12.17
N GLN A 58 9.63 12.48 12.98
CA GLN A 58 10.29 13.08 14.15
C GLN A 58 10.29 12.16 15.39
N GLY A 59 9.55 11.04 15.37
CA GLY A 59 9.53 10.10 16.49
C GLY A 59 8.90 10.63 17.78
N VAL A 60 8.05 11.64 17.68
CA VAL A 60 7.33 12.23 18.82
C VAL A 60 6.30 11.23 19.39
N GLU A 61 6.23 11.08 20.71
CA GLU A 61 5.54 9.99 21.44
C GLU A 61 4.09 9.69 21.03
N LYS A 62 3.39 10.63 20.40
CA LYS A 62 1.95 10.51 20.08
C LYS A 62 1.67 10.46 18.58
N ILE A 63 2.69 10.52 17.73
CA ILE A 63 2.55 10.54 16.27
C ILE A 63 3.15 9.24 15.72
N PRO A 64 2.36 8.43 14.98
CA PRO A 64 2.88 7.21 14.37
C PRO A 64 4.07 7.51 13.47
N ILE A 65 5.15 6.77 13.66
CA ILE A 65 6.33 6.86 12.79
C ILE A 65 6.02 6.13 11.49
N MET A 66 6.37 6.73 10.35
CA MET A 66 6.23 6.08 9.04
C MET A 66 7.17 4.85 8.96
N PRO A 67 6.65 3.61 8.83
CA PRO A 67 7.48 2.40 8.79
C PRO A 67 8.02 2.10 7.38
N HIS A 68 7.64 2.90 6.39
CA HIS A 68 8.10 2.78 5.01
C HIS A 68 8.91 4.02 4.59
N ARG A 69 9.63 3.91 3.47
CA ARG A 69 10.36 5.04 2.90
C ARG A 69 9.37 6.15 2.45
N PRO A 70 9.73 7.44 2.56
CA PRO A 70 8.91 8.53 2.02
C PRO A 70 8.44 8.24 0.59
N MET A 71 7.14 8.36 0.37
CA MET A 71 6.50 8.29 -0.93
C MET A 71 5.97 9.68 -1.29
N GLY A 72 5.88 10.00 -2.58
CA GLY A 72 5.44 11.34 -3.02
C GLY A 72 3.96 11.64 -2.76
N ASN A 73 3.16 10.66 -2.32
CA ASN A 73 1.75 10.83 -1.99
C ASN A 73 1.36 9.90 -0.83
N CYS A 74 0.89 10.48 0.28
CA CYS A 74 0.43 9.73 1.45
C CYS A 74 -1.03 9.29 1.32
N VAL A 75 -1.89 10.09 0.68
CA VAL A 75 -3.35 9.86 0.63
C VAL A 75 -3.77 8.74 -0.33
N MET A 76 -2.83 8.17 -1.08
CA MET A 76 -3.07 6.97 -1.89
C MET A 76 -3.33 5.73 -1.04
N CYS A 77 -2.62 5.60 0.09
CA CYS A 77 -2.75 4.45 1.00
C CYS A 77 -3.41 4.85 2.32
N HIS A 78 -3.16 6.08 2.80
CA HIS A 78 -3.79 6.61 3.99
C HIS A 78 -5.10 7.32 3.62
N THR A 79 -6.25 6.71 3.92
CA THR A 79 -7.53 7.29 3.49
C THR A 79 -8.07 8.25 4.56
N PRO A 80 -8.62 9.41 4.17
CA PRO A 80 -9.37 10.23 5.11
C PRO A 80 -10.69 9.53 5.46
N ILE A 81 -10.95 9.34 6.75
CA ILE A 81 -12.24 8.85 7.24
C ILE A 81 -13.06 10.03 7.79
N ASP A 82 -14.26 10.19 7.24
CA ASP A 82 -15.25 11.19 7.63
C ASP A 82 -16.31 10.60 8.57
N ARG A 83 -15.86 9.79 9.56
CA ARG A 83 -16.76 9.09 10.49
C ARG A 83 -16.55 9.54 11.94
N PRO A 84 -17.63 9.83 12.68
CA PRO A 84 -17.56 10.43 14.00
C PRO A 84 -17.30 9.46 15.18
N PHE A 85 -16.96 8.19 14.93
CA PHE A 85 -16.82 7.18 15.99
C PHE A 85 -15.50 6.43 15.90
#